data_AF-A0A953U5V3-F1
#
_entry.id   AF-A0A953U5V3-F1
#
_cell.length_a   1.000
_cell.length_b   1.000
_cell.length_c   1.000
_cell.angle_alpha   90.00
_cell.angle_beta   90.00
_cell.angle_gamma   90.00
#
_symmetry.space_group_name_H-M   'P 1'
#
loop_
_entity.id
_entity.type
_entity.pdbx_description
1 polymer ?
#
loop_
_entity_poly.entity_id
_entity_poly.type
_entity_poly.pdbx_seq_one_letter_code
_entity_poly.pdbx_strand_id
1 'polypeptide(L)'
;MKLRIVVLAWILGVISLVAAASQPRSSTAAAPVVRDSAQAETMRLEGEKRFRANCSRCHAAPHKFPPRMMATIVRHMRVRATITDEDMRLVLFYMTQ
;
A
#
# COMPACT_ATOMS: atom_id res chain seq x y z
N MET A 1 2.73 -12.36 -54.90
CA MET A 1 1.95 -11.47 -53.99
C MET A 1 1.75 -12.08 -52.60
N LYS A 2 1.40 -13.36 -52.48
CA LYS A 2 1.26 -14.06 -51.18
C LYS A 2 2.54 -14.05 -50.31
N LEU A 3 3.72 -14.17 -50.93
CA LEU A 3 5.02 -14.16 -50.21
C LEU A 3 5.37 -12.80 -49.59
N ARG A 4 4.96 -11.68 -50.22
CA ARG A 4 5.21 -10.32 -49.70
C ARG A 4 4.35 -10.02 -48.46
N ILE A 5 3.15 -10.58 -48.40
CA ILE A 5 2.21 -10.43 -47.27
C ILE A 5 2.71 -11.21 -46.05
N VAL A 6 3.26 -12.41 -46.26
CA VAL A 6 3.84 -13.23 -45.18
C VAL A 6 5.10 -12.58 -44.61
N VAL A 7 5.98 -12.03 -45.46
CA VAL A 7 7.19 -11.33 -45.00
C VAL A 7 6.82 -10.09 -44.18
N LEU A 8 5.86 -9.26 -44.62
CA LEU A 8 5.40 -8.07 -43.89
C LEU A 8 4.79 -8.41 -42.52
N ALA A 9 4.02 -9.50 -42.42
CA ALA A 9 3.45 -9.95 -41.15
C ALA A 9 4.52 -10.43 -40.16
N TRP A 10 5.63 -10.99 -40.64
CA TRP A 10 6.77 -11.39 -39.80
C TRP A 10 7.57 -10.19 -39.28
N ILE A 11 7.74 -9.13 -40.08
CA ILE A 11 8.46 -7.91 -39.62
C ILE A 11 7.68 -7.14 -38.56
N LEU A 12 6.34 -7.09 -38.66
CA LEU A 12 5.51 -6.46 -37.63
C LEU A 12 5.45 -7.25 -36.31
N GLY A 13 5.67 -8.57 -36.33
CA GLY A 13 5.60 -9.42 -35.13
C GLY A 13 6.81 -9.29 -34.18
N VAL A 14 7.97 -8.83 -34.67
CA VAL A 14 9.23 -8.85 -33.90
C VAL A 14 9.45 -7.58 -33.06
N ILE A 15 8.66 -6.51 -33.27
CA ILE A 15 8.87 -5.21 -32.60
C ILE A 15 8.35 -5.20 -31.14
N SER A 16 7.53 -6.16 -30.72
CA SER A 16 6.91 -6.14 -29.38
C SER A 16 7.74 -6.74 -28.24
N LEU A 17 8.99 -7.19 -28.47
CA LEU A 17 9.72 -7.99 -27.47
C LEU A 17 10.85 -7.26 -26.70
N VAL A 18 11.00 -5.94 -26.80
CA VAL A 18 12.18 -5.22 -26.23
C VAL A 18 11.84 -4.24 -25.08
N ALA A 19 10.59 -4.12 -24.63
CA ALA A 19 10.19 -3.10 -23.65
C ALA A 19 9.91 -3.61 -22.21
N ALA A 20 10.50 -4.72 -21.76
CA ALA A 20 10.21 -5.31 -20.45
C ALA A 20 11.38 -5.35 -19.44
N ALA A 21 12.50 -4.67 -19.68
CA ALA A 21 13.73 -4.87 -18.90
C ALA A 21 14.19 -3.70 -18.01
N SER A 22 13.38 -2.66 -17.77
CA SER A 22 13.80 -1.53 -16.94
C SER A 22 12.72 -1.07 -15.96
N GLN A 23 12.39 -1.94 -15.01
CA GLN A 23 11.79 -1.50 -13.74
C GLN A 23 12.92 -1.36 -12.70
N PRO A 24 13.29 -0.14 -12.30
CA PRO A 24 14.13 0.02 -11.12
C PRO A 24 13.32 -0.45 -9.91
N ARG A 25 13.72 -1.60 -9.35
CA ARG A 25 13.26 -2.03 -8.02
C ARG A 25 13.87 -1.08 -6.99
N SER A 26 13.22 0.05 -6.76
CA SER A 26 13.43 0.83 -5.55
C SER A 26 12.63 0.20 -4.41
N SER A 27 13.06 -0.98 -3.98
CA SER A 27 12.60 -1.59 -2.73
C SER A 27 13.48 -1.09 -1.60
N THR A 28 13.23 0.15 -1.19
CA THR A 28 13.50 0.58 0.18
C THR A 28 12.19 1.10 0.72
N ALA A 29 11.40 0.20 1.31
CA ALA A 29 10.33 0.57 2.21
C ALA A 29 10.95 1.13 3.49
N ALA A 30 11.57 2.30 3.40
CA ALA A 30 11.84 3.12 4.55
C ALA A 30 10.48 3.67 5.01
N ALA A 31 10.13 3.41 6.26
CA ALA A 31 8.99 4.07 6.88
C ALA A 31 9.13 5.59 6.68
N PRO A 32 8.05 6.32 6.37
CA PRO A 32 8.11 7.77 6.34
C PRO A 32 8.52 8.26 7.73
N VAL A 33 9.76 8.68 7.87
CA VAL A 33 10.21 9.39 9.07
C VAL A 33 9.55 10.76 8.98
N VAL A 34 8.48 10.95 9.72
CA VAL A 34 7.82 12.26 9.84
C VAL A 34 8.84 13.19 10.50
N ARG A 35 9.39 14.13 9.73
CA ARG A 35 10.48 15.03 10.15
C ARG A 35 9.96 16.25 10.94
N ASP A 36 8.66 16.47 10.93
CA ASP A 36 8.00 17.60 11.57
C ASP A 36 7.04 17.13 12.68
N SER A 37 7.24 17.64 13.89
CA SER A 37 6.45 17.28 15.07
C SER A 37 4.98 17.66 14.92
N ALA A 38 4.68 18.77 14.22
CA ALA A 38 3.30 19.20 13.97
C ALA A 38 2.56 18.24 13.02
N GLN A 39 3.25 17.76 11.98
CA GLN A 39 2.71 16.78 11.05
C GLN A 39 2.50 15.42 11.74
N ALA A 40 3.43 14.99 12.60
CA ALA A 40 3.31 13.75 13.35
C ALA A 40 2.09 13.77 14.28
N GLU A 41 1.86 14.91 14.96
CA GLU A 41 0.70 15.07 15.82
C GLU A 41 -0.61 15.07 15.04
N THR A 42 -0.64 15.72 13.88
CA THR A 42 -1.82 15.69 12.99
C THR A 42 -2.14 14.26 12.55
N MET A 43 -1.14 13.50 12.10
CA MET A 43 -1.31 12.08 11.73
C MET A 43 -1.79 11.23 12.91
N ARG A 44 -1.30 11.51 14.12
CA ARG A 44 -1.73 10.81 15.35
C ARG A 44 -3.21 11.09 15.65
N LEU A 45 -3.63 12.35 15.60
CA LEU A 45 -5.01 12.77 15.87
C LEU A 45 -5.99 12.24 14.82
N GLU A 46 -5.60 12.30 13.54
CA GLU A 46 -6.41 11.72 12.46
C GLU A 46 -6.50 10.19 12.59
N GLY A 47 -5.40 9.53 12.92
CA GLY A 47 -5.37 8.09 13.19
C GLY A 47 -6.26 7.69 14.35
N GLU A 48 -6.24 8.43 15.46
CA GLU A 48 -7.12 8.22 16.61
C GLU A 48 -8.60 8.36 16.23
N LYS A 49 -8.94 9.37 15.42
CA LYS A 49 -10.31 9.56 14.91
C LYS A 49 -10.75 8.36 14.08
N ARG A 50 -9.91 7.87 13.15
CA ARG A 50 -10.24 6.70 12.32
C ARG A 50 -10.30 5.41 13.14
N PHE A 51 -9.45 5.27 14.16
CA PHE A 51 -9.46 4.13 15.06
C PHE A 51 -10.79 4.04 15.81
N ARG A 52 -11.26 5.14 16.39
CA ARG A 52 -12.55 5.20 17.10
C ARG A 52 -13.74 4.92 16.18
N ALA A 53 -13.68 5.36 14.92
CA ALA A 53 -14.75 5.14 13.96
C ALA A 53 -14.84 3.67 13.49
N ASN A 54 -13.71 2.95 13.44
CA ASN A 54 -13.64 1.67 12.73
C ASN A 54 -13.34 0.46 13.62
N CYS A 55 -12.48 0.58 14.63
CA CYS A 55 -11.85 -0.58 15.28
C CYS A 55 -12.67 -1.18 16.42
N SER A 56 -13.53 -0.41 17.09
CA SER A 56 -14.40 -0.88 18.18
C SER A 56 -15.79 -1.34 17.73
N ARG A 57 -16.01 -1.46 16.42
CA ARG A 57 -17.30 -1.87 15.85
C ARG A 57 -17.62 -3.34 16.08
N CYS A 58 -16.60 -4.19 16.16
CA CYS A 58 -16.77 -5.65 16.21
C CYS A 58 -16.21 -6.29 17.48
N HIS A 59 -15.17 -5.72 18.08
CA HIS A 59 -14.55 -6.22 19.31
C HIS A 59 -13.81 -5.10 20.03
N ALA A 60 -13.43 -5.34 21.29
CA ALA A 60 -12.52 -4.45 22.01
C ALA A 60 -11.12 -4.48 21.38
N ALA A 61 -10.41 -3.36 21.41
CA ALA A 61 -9.06 -3.30 20.88
C ALA A 61 -8.12 -4.24 21.65
N PRO A 62 -7.24 -4.98 20.97
CA PRO A 62 -6.28 -5.85 21.64
C PRO A 62 -5.19 -5.04 22.36
N HIS A 63 -4.39 -5.72 23.17
CA HIS A 63 -3.18 -5.13 23.74
C HIS A 63 -2.20 -4.67 22.64
N LYS A 64 -1.26 -3.79 23.00
CA LYS A 64 -0.23 -3.30 22.06
C LYS A 64 0.62 -4.47 21.56
N PHE A 65 0.61 -4.68 20.24
CA PHE A 65 1.51 -5.60 19.56
C PHE A 65 2.75 -4.87 19.03
N PRO A 66 3.87 -5.59 18.77
CA PRO A 66 5.00 -5.02 18.04
C PRO A 66 4.57 -4.42 16.68
N PRO A 67 5.18 -3.32 16.21
CA PRO A 67 4.71 -2.60 15.03
C PRO A 67 4.50 -3.45 13.76
N ARG A 68 5.38 -4.44 13.51
CA ARG A 68 5.25 -5.34 12.36
C ARG A 68 4.04 -6.26 12.44
N MET A 69 3.74 -6.74 13.65
CA MET A 69 2.56 -7.57 13.88
C MET A 69 1.30 -6.71 13.72
N MET A 70 1.30 -5.49 14.28
CA MET A 70 0.18 -4.56 14.15
C MET A 70 -0.11 -4.21 12.68
N ALA A 71 0.93 -3.97 11.87
CA ALA A 71 0.77 -3.73 10.43
C ALA A 71 0.09 -4.90 9.70
N THR A 72 0.39 -6.14 10.10
CA THR A 72 -0.25 -7.32 9.52
C THR A 72 -1.71 -7.42 9.93
N ILE A 73 -2.02 -7.20 11.22
CA ILE A 73 -3.38 -7.22 11.75
C ILE A 73 -4.24 -6.16 11.07
N VAL A 74 -3.79 -4.90 11.07
CA VAL A 74 -4.53 -3.77 10.49
C VAL A 74 -4.75 -3.96 8.98
N ARG A 75 -3.80 -4.57 8.26
CA ARG A 75 -3.99 -4.95 6.85
C ARG A 75 -5.11 -5.98 6.64
N HIS A 76 -5.23 -6.98 7.49
CA HIS A 76 -6.34 -7.93 7.45
C HIS A 76 -7.66 -7.27 7.84
N MET A 77 -7.63 -6.37 8.83
CA MET A 77 -8.81 -5.62 9.26
C MET A 77 -9.29 -4.64 8.21
N ARG A 78 -8.42 -4.11 7.34
CA ARG A 78 -8.82 -3.25 6.23
C ARG A 78 -9.95 -3.88 5.40
N VAL A 79 -9.77 -5.14 5.02
CA VAL A 79 -10.75 -5.88 4.22
C VAL A 79 -12.01 -6.19 5.04
N ARG A 80 -11.86 -6.59 6.31
CA ARG A 80 -12.98 -7.02 7.16
C ARG A 80 -13.85 -5.89 7.70
N ALA A 81 -13.24 -4.76 8.05
CA ALA A 81 -13.91 -3.58 8.60
C ALA A 81 -14.17 -2.49 7.54
N THR A 82 -13.90 -2.81 6.27
CA THR A 82 -14.16 -1.93 5.11
C THR A 82 -13.44 -0.58 5.23
N ILE A 83 -12.18 -0.62 5.68
CA ILE A 83 -11.35 0.56 5.91
C ILE A 83 -10.65 0.93 4.60
N THR A 84 -10.51 2.23 4.31
CA THR A 84 -9.74 2.68 3.13
C THR A 84 -8.24 2.47 3.32
N ASP A 85 -7.44 2.58 2.25
CA ASP A 85 -5.98 2.53 2.37
C ASP A 85 -5.40 3.71 3.18
N GLU A 86 -6.03 4.88 3.11
CA GLU A 86 -5.63 6.07 3.86
C GLU A 86 -5.89 5.87 5.35
N ASP A 87 -7.12 5.49 5.70
CA ASP A 87 -7.52 5.22 7.06
C ASP A 87 -6.66 4.13 7.69
N MET A 88 -6.34 3.07 6.92
CA MET A 88 -5.42 2.02 7.36
C MET A 88 -4.05 2.59 7.74
N ARG A 89 -3.48 3.49 6.94
CA ARG A 89 -2.17 4.11 7.21
C ARG A 89 -2.20 4.99 8.46
N LEU A 90 -3.23 5.82 8.61
CA LEU A 90 -3.40 6.69 9.78
C LEU A 90 -3.64 5.89 11.07
N VAL A 91 -4.50 4.86 11.02
CA VAL A 91 -4.74 3.96 12.15
C VAL A 91 -3.45 3.24 12.54
N LEU A 92 -2.70 2.71 11.56
CA LEU A 92 -1.44 2.04 11.84
C LEU A 92 -0.43 2.98 12.49
N PHE A 93 -0.31 4.21 11.99
CA PHE A 93 0.55 5.22 12.62
C PHE A 93 0.15 5.42 14.09
N TYR A 94 -1.13 5.70 14.36
CA TYR A 94 -1.64 5.89 15.72
C TYR A 94 -1.37 4.69 16.65
N MET A 95 -1.53 3.45 16.17
CA MET A 95 -1.36 2.24 16.98
C MET A 95 0.11 1.85 17.23
N THR A 96 1.06 2.46 16.51
CA THR A 96 2.48 2.09 16.55
C THR A 96 3.42 3.17 17.06
N GLN A 97 2.89 4.37 17.37
CA GLN A 97 3.52 5.28 18.33
C GLN A 97 3.31 4.75 19.76
#